data_AF-A0A843EFJ5-F1
#
_entry.id   AF-A0A843EFJ5-F1
#
_cell.length_a   1.000
_cell.length_b   1.000
_cell.length_c   1.000
_cell.angle_alpha   90.00
_cell.angle_beta   90.00
_cell.angle_gamma   90.00
#
_symmetry.space_group_name_H-M   'P 1'
#
loop_
_entity.id
_entity.type
_entity.pdbx_description
1 polymer ?
#
loop_
_entity_poly.entity_id
_entity_poly.type
_entity_poly.pdbx_seq_one_letter_code
_entity_poly.pdbx_strand_id
1 'polypeptide(L)' 'MVNVGTTRIYKNNQTTIPSKIRKLFDVSEDTVMDWDLNSENVITITFKTKKSSIHDLAGLGKSKETTNAVELKRSLYK' A
#
# COMPACT_ATOMS: atom_id res chain seq x y z
N MET A 1 15.08 -20.46 0.15
CA MET A 1 13.77 -20.16 -0.47
C MET A 1 12.88 -21.38 -0.40
N VAL A 2 11.62 -21.22 -0.03
CA VAL A 2 10.63 -22.31 -0.03
C VAL A 2 9.72 -22.11 -1.24
N ASN A 3 9.54 -23.12 -2.08
CA ASN A 3 8.57 -23.07 -3.16
C ASN A 3 7.16 -23.15 -2.56
N VAL A 4 6.38 -22.10 -2.77
CA VAL A 4 5.03 -21.92 -2.22
C VAL A 4 3.92 -22.13 -3.25
N GLY A 5 4.31 -22.46 -4.50
CA GLY A 5 3.41 -22.72 -5.61
C GLY A 5 4.09 -22.38 -6.95
N THR A 6 3.66 -23.05 -8.02
CA THR A 6 4.05 -22.74 -9.39
C THR A 6 2.80 -22.44 -10.18
N THR A 7 2.74 -21.28 -10.82
CA THR A 7 1.59 -20.82 -11.61
C THR A 7 2.03 -20.51 -13.03
N ARG A 8 1.11 -20.65 -13.98
CA ARG A 8 1.33 -20.23 -15.37
C ARG A 8 0.78 -18.83 -15.57
N ILE A 9 1.33 -18.15 -16.58
CA ILE A 9 0.76 -16.91 -17.08
C ILE A 9 -0.39 -17.28 -18.03
N TYR A 10 -1.54 -16.64 -17.84
CA TYR A 10 -2.74 -16.80 -18.64
C TYR A 10 -2.91 -15.64 -19.63
N LYS A 11 -4.01 -15.66 -20.38
CA LYS A 11 -4.38 -14.60 -21.32
C LYS A 11 -4.32 -13.22 -20.62
N ASN A 12 -3.91 -12.20 -21.36
CA ASN A 12 -3.73 -10.83 -20.86
C ASN A 12 -2.65 -10.69 -19.76
N ASN A 13 -1.64 -11.57 -19.75
CA ASN A 13 -0.50 -11.51 -18.82
C ASN A 13 -0.88 -11.63 -17.33
N GLN A 14 -1.99 -12.32 -17.04
CA GLN A 14 -2.46 -12.52 -15.68
C GLN A 14 -1.86 -13.78 -15.06
N THR A 15 -1.57 -13.75 -13.76
CA THR A 15 -1.12 -14.92 -13.01
C THR A 15 -1.98 -15.14 -11.77
N THR A 16 -2.17 -16.40 -11.41
CA THR A 16 -2.89 -16.76 -10.18
C THR A 16 -1.94 -16.72 -8.99
N ILE A 17 -2.36 -16.08 -7.90
CA ILE A 17 -1.62 -16.12 -6.63
C ILE A 17 -1.96 -17.45 -5.91
N PRO A 18 -0.97 -18.29 -5.54
CA PRO A 18 -1.22 -19.53 -4.82
C PRO A 18 -2.00 -19.35 -3.52
N SER A 19 -2.88 -20.30 -3.19
CA SER A 19 -3.76 -20.22 -2.01
C SER A 19 -3.00 -20.04 -0.69
N LYS A 20 -1.82 -20.65 -0.56
CA LYS A 20 -0.95 -20.52 0.61
C LYS A 20 -0.51 -19.07 0.83
N ILE A 21 -0.20 -18.35 -0.25
CA ILE A 21 0.20 -16.94 -0.20
C ILE A 21 -1.01 -16.04 0.09
N ARG A 22 -2.14 -16.29 -0.58
CA ARG A 22 -3.37 -15.52 -0.32
C ARG A 22 -3.80 -15.58 1.15
N LYS A 23 -3.74 -16.77 1.76
CA LYS A 23 -4.08 -16.96 3.18
C LYS A 23 -3.05 -16.35 4.13
N LEU A 24 -1.76 -16.40 3.77
CA LEU A 24 -0.69 -15.86 4.61
C LEU A 24 -0.70 -14.33 4.68
N PHE A 25 -1.03 -13.68 3.57
CA PHE A 25 -1.01 -12.22 3.44
C PHE A 25 -2.40 -11.56 3.36
N ASP A 26 -3.47 -12.34 3.61
CA ASP A 26 -4.87 -11.90 3.55
C ASP A 26 -5.19 -11.10 2.26
N VAL A 27 -4.77 -11.65 1.12
CA VAL A 27 -4.89 -10.99 -0.19
C VAL A 27 -6.34 -11.03 -0.66
N SER A 28 -6.93 -9.85 -0.82
CA SER A 28 -8.26 -9.63 -1.39
C SER A 28 -8.19 -8.95 -2.77
N GLU A 29 -9.33 -8.79 -3.44
CA GLU A 29 -9.43 -8.11 -4.74
C GLU A 29 -8.98 -6.65 -4.72
N ASP A 30 -9.06 -5.99 -3.56
CA ASP A 30 -8.63 -4.59 -3.37
C ASP A 30 -7.14 -4.45 -3.03
N THR A 31 -6.43 -5.57 -2.91
CA THR A 31 -5.01 -5.56 -2.51
C THR A 31 -4.13 -5.10 -3.66
N VAL A 32 -3.34 -4.06 -3.42
CA VAL A 32 -2.36 -3.56 -4.39
C VAL A 32 -1.07 -4.35 -4.25
N MET A 33 -0.44 -4.68 -5.39
CA MET A 33 0.83 -5.39 -5.45
C MET A 33 1.90 -4.52 -6.11
N ASP A 34 3.05 -4.41 -5.46
CA ASP A 34 4.25 -3.81 -6.04
C ASP A 34 5.16 -4.90 -6.56
N TRP A 35 5.84 -4.61 -7.67
CA TRP A 35 6.74 -5.52 -8.36
C TRP A 35 8.11 -4.85 -8.46
N ASP A 36 9.08 -5.38 -7.73
CA ASP A 36 10.46 -4.90 -7.74
C ASP A 36 11.35 -5.88 -8.48
N LEU A 37 12.20 -5.38 -9.38
CA LEU A 37 13.19 -6.16 -10.10
C LEU A 37 14.58 -5.86 -9.53
N ASN A 38 15.28 -6.89 -9.06
CA ASN A 38 16.66 -6.73 -8.60
C ASN A 38 17.68 -6.96 -9.74
N SER A 39 18.96 -6.70 -9.45
CA SER A 39 20.07 -6.87 -10.41
C SER A 39 20.33 -8.31 -10.85
N GLU A 40 19.73 -9.30 -10.16
CA GLU A 40 19.87 -10.72 -10.45
C GLU A 40 18.67 -11.28 -11.25
N ASN A 41 17.82 -10.39 -11.80
CA ASN A 41 16.57 -10.74 -12.49
C ASN A 41 15.55 -11.50 -11.62
N VAL A 42 15.62 -11.32 -10.30
CA VAL A 42 14.63 -11.85 -9.37
C VAL A 42 13.56 -10.79 -9.16
N ILE A 43 12.31 -11.18 -9.40
CA ILE A 43 11.13 -10.36 -9.13
C ILE A 43 10.70 -10.60 -7.69
N THR A 44 10.56 -9.52 -6.92
CA THR A 44 9.94 -9.53 -5.59
C THR A 44 8.58 -8.88 -5.68
N ILE A 45 7.55 -9.55 -5.17
CA ILE A 45 6.19 -9.02 -5.12
C ILE A 45 5.85 -8.67 -3.68
N THR A 46 5.49 -7.41 -3.45
CA THR A 46 5.09 -6.91 -2.13
C THR A 46 3.60 -6.57 -2.12
N PHE A 47 2.85 -7.15 -1.19
CA PHE A 47 1.43 -6.83 -1.01
C PHE A 47 1.29 -5.59 -0.12
N LYS A 48 0.76 -4.50 -0.68
CA LYS A 48 0.42 -3.28 0.07
C LYS A 48 -1.04 -3.33 0.45
N THR A 49 -1.32 -3.54 1.73
CA THR A 49 -2.66 -3.34 2.29
C THR A 49 -2.96 -1.85 2.26
N LYS A 50 -3.72 -1.39 1.28
CA LYS A 50 -4.11 0.02 1.18
C LYS A 50 -5.24 0.32 2.17
N LYS A 51 -4.96 0.24 3.47
CA LYS A 51 -5.67 1.10 4.43
C LYS A 51 -4.86 2.38 4.47
N SER A 52 -5.15 3.32 3.57
CA SER A 52 -4.79 4.71 3.82
C SER A 52 -5.36 5.06 5.18
N SER A 53 -4.50 5.15 6.20
CA SER A 53 -4.99 5.57 7.50
C SER A 53 -5.44 7.02 7.35
N ILE A 54 -6.45 7.46 8.09
CA ILE A 54 -6.86 8.87 8.11
C ILE A 54 -5.65 9.77 8.46
N HIS A 55 -4.64 9.19 9.15
CA HIS A 55 -3.37 9.82 9.47
C HIS A 55 -2.49 10.10 8.22
N ASP A 56 -2.53 9.25 7.20
CA ASP A 56 -1.81 9.48 5.94
C ASP A 56 -2.49 10.55 5.06
N LEU A 57 -3.76 10.84 5.32
CA LEU A 57 -4.52 11.93 4.69
C LEU A 57 -4.36 13.26 5.45
N ALA A 58 -3.88 13.23 6.70
CA ALA A 58 -3.67 14.41 7.53
C ALA A 58 -2.41 15.17 7.07
N GLY A 59 -2.58 16.05 6.08
CA GLY A 59 -1.50 16.89 5.54
C GLY A 59 -1.61 17.21 4.05
N LEU A 60 -2.51 16.53 3.33
CA LEU A 60 -2.78 16.82 1.91
C LEU A 60 -3.47 18.17 1.69
N GLY A 61 -4.24 18.65 2.67
CA GLY A 61 -4.85 19.97 2.65
C GLY A 61 -3.94 21.02 3.28
N LYS A 62 -3.22 21.80 2.46
CA LYS A 62 -2.62 23.05 2.92
C LYS A 62 -3.67 24.16 2.85
N SER A 63 -3.94 24.81 3.98
CA SER A 63 -4.66 26.09 3.96
C SER A 63 -3.85 27.08 3.12
N LYS A 64 -4.53 27.91 2.31
CA LYS A 64 -3.87 28.99 1.56
C LYS A 64 -3.30 30.07 2.48
N GLU A 65 -3.73 30.10 3.74
CA GLU A 65 -3.35 31.12 4.72
C GLU A 65 -2.27 30.59 5.66
N THR A 66 -1.30 31.45 5.99
CA THR A 66 -0.26 31.16 6.98
C THR A 66 -0.86 31.17 8.38
N THR A 67 -1.35 30.02 8.82
CA THR A 67 -1.93 29.88 10.16
C THR A 67 -0.85 29.83 11.24
N ASN A 68 -0.90 30.77 12.20
CA ASN A 68 -0.04 30.76 13.38
C ASN A 68 -0.63 29.85 14.46
N ALA A 69 0.10 28.77 14.81
CA ALA A 69 -0.33 27.79 15.79
C ALA A 69 -0.65 28.39 17.18
N VAL A 70 0.03 29.48 17.55
CA VAL A 70 -0.17 30.16 18.85
C VAL A 70 -1.51 30.90 18.89
N GLU A 71 -1.91 31.53 17.78
CA GLU A 71 -3.16 32.27 17.68
C GLU A 71 -4.37 31.33 17.61
N LEU A 72 -4.25 30.23 16.85
CA LEU A 72 -5.25 29.16 16.81
C LEU A 72 -5.50 28.54 18.18
N LYS A 73 -4.43 28.32 18.96
CA LYS A 73 -4.59 27.79 20.31
C LYS A 73 -5.33 28.78 21.21
N ARG A 74 -5.06 30.09 21.08
CA ARG A 74 -5.72 31.12 21.88
C ARG A 74 -7.20 31.29 21.53
N SER A 75 -7.62 31.07 20.29
CA SER A 75 -9.04 31.17 19.90
C SER A 75 -9.92 30.04 20.43
N LEU A 76 -9.34 28.87 20.74
CA LEU A 76 -10.04 27.72 21.32
C LEU A 76 -10.38 27.89 22.82
N TYR A 77 -9.72 28.83 23.51
CA TYR A 77 -9.93 29.11 24.94
C TYR A 77 -10.66 30.44 25.19
N LYS A 78 -11.37 30.98 24.18
CA LYS A 78 -12.30 32.10 24.37
C LYS A 78 -13.68 31.62 24.77
#